data_AF-A0A158JER8-F1
#
_entry.id   AF-A0A158JER8-F1
#
_cell.length_a   1.000
_cell.length_b   1.000
_cell.length_c   1.000
_cell.angle_alpha   90.00
_cell.angle_beta   90.00
_cell.angle_gamma   90.00
#
_symmetry.space_group_name_H-M   'P 1'
#
loop_
_entity.id
_entity.type
_entity.pdbx_description
1 polymer ?
#
loop_
_entity_poly.entity_id
_entity_poly.type
_entity_poly.pdbx_seq_one_letter_code
_entity_poly.pdbx_strand_id
1 'polypeptide(L)'
;MTRHIFLGRRVIAFATAVAFLAGCTTFSKDGGFNTVSTTASERLGKDAVLVKTDEDRDAVAKRTQELLSRPLSMDDADQIALLNIRSLQASYGELGISEADLVQAGRLPNPGFSFSRTHGGNDLSINRTFTLGLLTVLTLPLATHIESRRFEQTRLLAADAMLKVAADTRRAYINAVAKATVCRACRAGEGFRRSRRRTRAADAASGQFQQARLRA
;
A
#
# COMPACT_ATOMS: atom_id res chain seq x y z
N MET A 1 -45.77 -40.87 1.74
CA MET A 1 -45.33 -40.00 0.62
C MET A 1 -45.23 -38.50 0.98
N THR A 2 -45.94 -37.99 1.99
CA THR A 2 -45.98 -36.56 2.36
C THR A 2 -44.70 -36.00 3.03
N ARG A 3 -43.84 -36.83 3.64
CA ARG A 3 -42.60 -36.37 4.32
C ARG A 3 -41.50 -35.90 3.34
N HIS A 4 -41.39 -36.49 2.15
CA HIS A 4 -40.36 -36.10 1.16
C HIS A 4 -40.65 -34.74 0.50
N ILE A 5 -41.94 -34.41 0.33
CA ILE A 5 -42.39 -33.13 -0.24
C ILE A 5 -42.06 -31.97 0.70
N PHE A 6 -42.18 -32.17 2.02
CA PHE A 6 -41.84 -31.17 3.03
C PHE A 6 -40.33 -30.93 3.16
N LEU A 7 -39.51 -31.97 3.00
CA LEU A 7 -38.05 -31.86 3.07
C LEU A 7 -37.49 -31.10 1.85
N GLY A 8 -38.00 -31.39 0.65
CA GLY A 8 -37.63 -30.66 -0.57
C GLY A 8 -37.99 -29.18 -0.52
N ARG A 9 -39.17 -28.83 0.02
CA ARG A 9 -39.60 -27.42 0.14
C ARG A 9 -38.76 -26.60 1.12
N ARG A 10 -38.28 -27.22 2.21
CA ARG A 10 -37.36 -26.56 3.15
C ARG A 10 -35.96 -26.36 2.55
N VAL A 11 -35.46 -27.34 1.81
CA VAL A 11 -34.16 -27.23 1.12
C VAL A 11 -34.21 -26.15 0.04
N ILE A 12 -35.30 -26.07 -0.74
CA ILE A 12 -35.46 -25.02 -1.76
C ILE A 12 -35.56 -23.63 -1.12
N ALA A 13 -36.33 -23.46 -0.04
CA ALA A 13 -36.43 -22.18 0.67
C ALA A 13 -35.09 -21.75 1.32
N PHE A 14 -34.30 -22.72 1.80
CA PHE A 14 -32.97 -22.45 2.34
C PHE A 14 -31.98 -22.09 1.23
N ALA A 15 -32.03 -22.77 0.08
CA ALA A 15 -31.18 -22.47 -1.06
C ALA A 15 -31.48 -21.09 -1.66
N THR A 16 -32.75 -20.69 -1.77
CA THR A 16 -33.11 -19.33 -2.20
C THR A 16 -32.71 -18.26 -1.19
N ALA A 17 -32.84 -18.52 0.11
CA ALA A 17 -32.36 -17.60 1.15
C ALA A 17 -30.83 -17.42 1.07
N VAL A 18 -30.07 -18.50 0.90
CA VAL A 18 -28.60 -18.44 0.74
C VAL A 18 -28.21 -17.69 -0.55
N ALA A 19 -28.95 -17.87 -1.65
CA ALA A 19 -28.71 -17.14 -2.89
C ALA A 19 -28.97 -15.63 -2.76
N PHE A 20 -29.99 -15.20 -2.00
CA PHE A 20 -30.24 -13.78 -1.71
C PHE A 20 -29.19 -13.16 -0.80
N LEU A 21 -28.62 -13.92 0.14
CA LEU A 21 -27.53 -13.43 1.01
C LEU A 21 -26.17 -13.32 0.27
N ALA A 22 -25.96 -14.07 -0.80
CA ALA A 22 -24.74 -14.00 -1.61
C ALA A 22 -24.59 -12.67 -2.40
N GLY A 23 -25.68 -11.91 -2.58
CA GLY A 23 -25.63 -10.60 -3.26
C GLY A 23 -24.92 -9.49 -2.45
N CYS A 24 -24.69 -9.68 -1.16
CA CYS A 24 -24.06 -8.67 -0.30
C CYS A 24 -22.53 -8.57 -0.45
N THR A 25 -21.88 -9.39 -1.29
CA THR A 25 -20.42 -9.37 -1.51
C THR A 25 -20.00 -8.70 -2.82
N THR A 26 -20.89 -7.96 -3.47
CA THR A 26 -20.62 -7.38 -4.80
C THR A 26 -19.54 -6.27 -4.81
N PHE A 27 -19.12 -5.76 -3.65
CA PHE A 27 -18.05 -4.77 -3.53
C PHE A 27 -16.77 -5.37 -2.96
N SER A 28 -15.62 -4.97 -3.53
CA SER A 28 -14.30 -5.49 -3.17
C SER A 28 -13.99 -5.21 -1.70
N LYS A 29 -13.62 -6.25 -0.95
CA LYS A 29 -13.20 -6.16 0.46
C LYS A 29 -11.91 -5.35 0.65
N ASP A 30 -11.18 -5.15 -0.45
CA ASP A 30 -9.84 -4.60 -0.49
C ASP A 30 -9.85 -3.09 -0.80
N GLY A 31 -11.00 -2.52 -1.17
CA GLY A 31 -11.16 -1.09 -1.47
C GLY A 31 -10.63 -0.69 -2.86
N GLY A 32 -10.67 -1.61 -3.83
CA GLY A 32 -10.17 -1.37 -5.19
C GLY A 32 -8.65 -1.51 -5.38
N PHE A 33 -7.91 -1.83 -4.31
CA PHE A 33 -6.45 -2.01 -4.32
C PHE A 33 -5.97 -3.10 -5.28
N ASN A 34 -6.77 -4.16 -5.51
CA ASN A 34 -6.41 -5.26 -6.41
C ASN A 34 -6.07 -4.80 -7.84
N THR A 35 -6.71 -3.72 -8.31
CA THR A 35 -6.41 -3.16 -9.64
C THR A 35 -5.03 -2.49 -9.70
N VAL A 36 -4.62 -1.86 -8.60
CA VAL A 36 -3.30 -1.22 -8.48
C VAL A 36 -2.21 -2.26 -8.27
N SER A 37 -2.46 -3.31 -7.47
CA SER A 37 -1.51 -4.41 -7.30
C SER A 37 -1.28 -5.19 -8.60
N THR A 38 -2.33 -5.43 -9.40
CA THR A 38 -2.16 -6.05 -10.73
C THR A 38 -1.33 -5.16 -11.65
N THR A 39 -1.59 -3.85 -11.65
CA THR A 39 -0.78 -2.89 -12.43
C THR A 39 0.68 -2.87 -11.97
N ALA A 40 0.93 -3.00 -10.65
CA ALA A 40 2.27 -3.12 -10.08
C ALA A 40 2.96 -4.40 -10.57
N SER A 41 2.25 -5.53 -10.54
CA SER A 41 2.77 -6.81 -11.02
C SER A 41 3.04 -6.79 -12.52
N GLU A 42 2.16 -6.23 -13.34
CA GLU A 42 2.34 -6.16 -14.80
C GLU A 42 3.48 -5.24 -15.23
N ARG A 43 3.60 -4.06 -14.59
CA ARG A 43 4.58 -3.04 -15.01
C ARG A 43 5.93 -3.14 -14.31
N LEU A 44 5.97 -3.62 -13.07
CA LEU A 44 7.18 -3.73 -12.27
C LEU A 44 7.58 -5.17 -11.95
N GLY A 45 6.67 -6.15 -12.10
CA GLY A 45 6.93 -7.53 -11.68
C GLY A 45 7.08 -7.67 -10.17
N LYS A 46 6.42 -6.81 -9.39
CA LYS A 46 6.57 -6.70 -7.93
C LYS A 46 5.23 -6.75 -7.21
N ASP A 47 5.24 -7.33 -6.02
CA ASP A 47 4.08 -7.39 -5.15
C ASP A 47 3.95 -6.08 -4.35
N ALA A 48 2.90 -5.33 -4.64
CA ALA A 48 2.48 -4.20 -3.82
C ALA A 48 1.58 -4.71 -2.69
N VAL A 49 1.94 -4.39 -1.45
CA VAL A 49 1.18 -4.78 -0.25
C VAL A 49 0.63 -3.53 0.42
N LEU A 50 -0.68 -3.54 0.65
CA LEU A 50 -1.35 -2.53 1.46
C LEU A 50 -1.33 -2.98 2.92
N VAL A 51 -0.64 -2.23 3.77
CA VAL A 51 -0.47 -2.56 5.19
C VAL A 51 -1.65 -2.00 5.98
N LYS A 52 -2.56 -2.86 6.43
CA LYS A 52 -3.76 -2.46 7.19
C LYS A 52 -3.68 -2.83 8.66
N THR A 53 -3.15 -4.02 8.98
CA THR A 53 -3.10 -4.54 10.35
C THR A 53 -1.67 -4.60 10.90
N ASP A 54 -1.54 -4.89 12.19
CA ASP A 54 -0.23 -5.07 12.82
C ASP A 54 0.45 -6.35 12.34
N GLU A 55 -0.32 -7.39 11.99
CA GLU A 55 0.21 -8.61 11.36
C GLU A 55 0.80 -8.32 9.97
N ASP A 56 0.18 -7.45 9.18
CA ASP A 56 0.71 -7.01 7.88
C ASP A 56 2.05 -6.27 8.06
N ARG A 57 2.16 -5.44 9.11
CA ARG A 57 3.42 -4.73 9.44
C ARG A 57 4.53 -5.71 9.78
N ASP A 58 4.23 -6.71 10.60
CA ASP A 58 5.19 -7.72 10.99
C ASP A 58 5.63 -8.58 9.80
N ALA A 59 4.70 -8.94 8.91
CA ALA A 59 5.00 -9.67 7.67
C ALA A 59 5.91 -8.86 6.75
N VAL A 60 5.62 -7.56 6.56
CA VAL A 60 6.46 -6.64 5.78
C VAL A 60 7.84 -6.47 6.40
N ALA A 61 7.92 -6.35 7.73
CA ALA A 61 9.19 -6.21 8.45
C ALA A 61 10.07 -7.46 8.26
N LYS A 62 9.51 -8.66 8.41
CA LYS A 62 10.20 -9.93 8.15
C LYS A 62 10.70 -10.01 6.71
N ARG A 63 9.82 -9.72 5.74
CA ARG A 63 10.19 -9.72 4.30
C ARG A 63 11.32 -8.75 4.00
N THR A 64 11.28 -7.56 4.58
CA THR A 64 12.33 -6.55 4.42
C THR A 64 13.65 -7.04 5.01
N GLN A 65 13.61 -7.68 6.18
CA GLN A 65 14.81 -8.22 6.81
C GLN A 65 15.44 -9.38 6.01
N GLU A 66 14.62 -10.26 5.43
CA GLU A 66 15.08 -11.31 4.49
C GLU A 66 15.73 -10.73 3.24
N LEU A 67 15.20 -9.64 2.69
CA LEU A 67 15.79 -8.98 1.52
C LEU A 67 17.12 -8.29 1.85
N LEU A 68 17.26 -7.77 3.07
CA LEU A 68 18.47 -7.12 3.56
C LEU A 68 19.56 -8.09 4.04
N SER A 69 19.24 -9.36 4.26
CA SER A 69 20.24 -10.37 4.68
C SER A 69 21.19 -10.77 3.55
N ARG A 70 20.91 -10.36 2.31
CA ARG A 70 21.73 -10.63 1.12
C ARG A 70 22.19 -9.32 0.47
N PRO A 71 23.22 -9.35 -0.40
CA PRO A 71 23.64 -8.17 -1.15
C PRO A 71 22.46 -7.60 -1.93
N LEU A 72 22.14 -6.34 -1.67
CA LEU A 72 20.96 -5.68 -2.22
C LEU A 72 21.12 -5.47 -3.73
N SER A 73 20.22 -6.04 -4.53
CA SER A 73 20.11 -5.70 -5.95
C SER A 73 19.17 -4.50 -6.16
N MET A 74 19.19 -3.91 -7.36
CA MET A 74 18.29 -2.81 -7.71
C MET A 74 16.82 -3.23 -7.57
N ASP A 75 16.49 -4.44 -7.99
CA ASP A 75 15.16 -5.02 -7.93
C ASP A 75 14.66 -5.30 -6.51
N ASP A 76 15.59 -5.55 -5.58
CA ASP A 76 15.28 -5.72 -4.15
C ASP A 76 15.06 -4.37 -3.47
N ALA A 77 15.83 -3.36 -3.87
CA ALA A 77 15.63 -1.99 -3.40
C ALA A 77 14.22 -1.49 -3.77
N ASP A 78 13.78 -1.71 -5.02
CA ASP A 78 12.43 -1.37 -5.47
C ASP A 78 11.36 -2.10 -4.65
N GLN A 79 11.54 -3.40 -4.38
CA GLN A 79 10.59 -4.18 -3.57
C GLN A 79 10.51 -3.64 -2.13
N ILE A 80 11.65 -3.33 -1.50
CA ILE A 80 11.68 -2.76 -0.15
C ILE A 80 11.00 -1.38 -0.12
N ALA A 81 11.24 -0.56 -1.14
CA ALA A 81 10.65 0.76 -1.26
C ALA A 81 9.11 0.70 -1.36
N LEU A 82 8.58 -0.19 -2.22
CA LEU A 82 7.14 -0.39 -2.36
C LEU A 82 6.47 -0.88 -1.06
N LEU A 83 7.17 -1.67 -0.26
CA LEU A 83 6.64 -2.21 0.99
C LEU A 83 6.70 -1.19 2.16
N ASN A 84 7.71 -0.32 2.21
CA ASN A 84 8.01 0.45 3.42
C ASN A 84 7.67 1.95 3.30
N ILE A 85 7.58 2.53 2.09
CA ILE A 85 7.40 3.98 1.97
C ILE A 85 6.00 4.43 2.42
N ARG A 86 5.94 5.22 3.50
CA ARG A 86 4.68 5.69 4.09
C ARG A 86 3.87 6.62 3.20
N SER A 87 4.51 7.42 2.36
CA SER A 87 3.80 8.28 1.40
C SER A 87 3.04 7.46 0.37
N LEU A 88 3.60 6.33 -0.07
CA LEU A 88 2.93 5.40 -0.99
C LEU A 88 1.74 4.70 -0.29
N GLN A 89 1.93 4.27 0.96
CA GLN A 89 0.85 3.71 1.77
C GLN A 89 -0.28 4.73 2.01
N ALA A 90 0.03 6.02 2.12
CA ALA A 90 -0.97 7.08 2.20
C ALA A 90 -1.77 7.20 0.88
N SER A 91 -1.11 7.14 -0.28
CA SER A 91 -1.80 7.12 -1.58
C SER A 91 -2.71 5.90 -1.76
N TYR A 92 -2.31 4.72 -1.23
CA TYR A 92 -3.17 3.53 -1.23
C TYR A 92 -4.34 3.65 -0.24
N GLY A 93 -4.15 4.34 0.88
CA GLY A 93 -5.23 4.67 1.81
C GLY A 93 -6.27 5.59 1.17
N GLU A 94 -5.83 6.61 0.43
CA GLU A 94 -6.71 7.55 -0.28
C GLU A 94 -7.58 6.85 -1.34
N LEU A 95 -7.02 5.85 -2.03
CA LEU A 95 -7.79 5.00 -2.94
C LEU A 95 -8.95 4.29 -2.22
N GLY A 96 -8.70 3.79 -1.01
CA GLY A 96 -9.73 3.14 -0.19
C GLY A 96 -10.81 4.10 0.30
N ILE A 97 -10.45 5.35 0.60
CA ILE A 97 -11.41 6.41 0.94
C ILE A 97 -12.29 6.74 -0.27
N SER A 98 -11.67 6.95 -1.42
CA SER A 98 -12.40 7.27 -2.66
C SER A 98 -13.33 6.14 -3.12
N GLU A 99 -12.96 4.87 -2.89
CA GLU A 99 -13.88 3.75 -3.10
C GLU A 99 -15.05 3.76 -2.10
N ALA A 100 -14.80 4.11 -0.84
CA ALA A 100 -15.87 4.24 0.16
C ALA A 100 -16.87 5.34 -0.23
N ASP A 101 -16.39 6.46 -0.77
CA ASP A 101 -17.24 7.54 -1.29
C ASP A 101 -18.08 7.07 -2.48
N LEU A 102 -17.50 6.31 -3.41
CA LEU A 102 -18.21 5.69 -4.53
C LEU A 102 -19.29 4.72 -4.05
N VAL A 103 -18.95 3.84 -3.10
CA VAL A 103 -19.90 2.92 -2.46
C VAL A 103 -21.03 3.72 -1.79
N GLN A 104 -20.71 4.77 -1.06
CA GLN A 104 -21.70 5.59 -0.36
C GLN A 104 -22.64 6.30 -1.33
N ALA A 105 -22.12 6.84 -2.45
CA ALA A 105 -22.93 7.45 -3.50
C ALA A 105 -23.82 6.43 -4.24
N GLY A 106 -23.39 5.17 -4.33
CA GLY A 106 -24.15 4.08 -4.93
C GLY A 106 -25.23 3.46 -4.04
N ARG A 107 -25.27 3.83 -2.76
CA ARG A 107 -26.25 3.28 -1.82
C ARG A 107 -27.57 4.04 -1.90
N LEU A 108 -28.66 3.28 -1.93
CA LEU A 108 -29.99 3.85 -1.78
C LEU A 108 -30.07 4.63 -0.46
N PRO A 109 -30.60 5.86 -0.45
CA PRO A 109 -30.73 6.66 0.76
C PRO A 109 -31.53 5.93 1.82
N ASN A 110 -31.05 6.01 3.06
CA ASN A 110 -31.72 5.38 4.20
C ASN A 110 -33.07 6.07 4.46
N PRO A 111 -34.21 5.35 4.44
CA PRO A 111 -35.49 5.96 4.77
C PRO A 111 -35.53 6.42 6.24
N GLY A 112 -36.22 7.53 6.49
CA GLY A 112 -36.50 7.98 7.85
C GLY A 112 -37.70 7.23 8.41
N PHE A 113 -37.56 6.66 9.60
CA PHE A 113 -38.68 6.12 10.37
C PHE A 113 -38.80 6.90 11.66
N SER A 114 -39.92 7.59 11.88
CA SER A 114 -40.18 8.29 13.14
C SER A 114 -41.42 7.74 13.82
N PHE A 115 -41.29 7.51 15.12
CA PHE A 115 -42.37 7.05 15.98
C PHE A 115 -42.57 8.13 17.04
N SER A 116 -43.75 8.75 17.09
CA SER A 116 -44.07 9.69 18.16
C SER A 116 -45.31 9.24 18.90
N ARG A 117 -45.24 9.39 20.22
CA ARG A 117 -46.33 9.09 21.14
C ARG A 117 -46.63 10.37 21.89
N THR A 118 -47.83 10.91 21.67
CA THR A 118 -48.26 12.15 22.32
C THR A 118 -49.48 11.83 23.16
N HIS A 119 -49.46 12.30 24.42
CA HIS A 119 -50.60 12.24 25.33
C HIS A 119 -51.19 13.63 25.47
N GLY A 120 -52.51 13.76 25.25
CA GLY A 120 -53.24 15.02 25.42
C GLY A 120 -54.60 14.75 26.03
N GLY A 121 -54.82 15.20 27.26
CA GLY A 121 -56.06 14.90 28.00
C GLY A 121 -56.24 13.40 28.24
N ASN A 122 -57.37 12.85 27.82
CA ASN A 122 -57.69 11.40 27.90
C ASN A 122 -57.39 10.63 26.61
N ASP A 123 -56.65 11.21 25.66
CA ASP A 123 -56.40 10.62 24.34
C ASP A 123 -54.91 10.30 24.12
N LEU A 124 -54.67 9.14 23.50
CA LEU A 124 -53.36 8.60 23.19
C LEU A 124 -53.18 8.56 21.67
N SER A 125 -52.36 9.47 21.16
CA SER A 125 -52.00 9.47 19.74
C SER A 125 -50.63 8.80 19.53
N ILE A 126 -50.60 7.81 18.63
CA ILE A 126 -49.38 7.12 18.18
C ILE A 126 -49.22 7.40 16.69
N ASN A 127 -48.20 8.18 16.33
CA ASN A 127 -47.86 8.47 14.94
C ASN A 127 -46.64 7.66 14.50
N ARG A 128 -46.70 7.16 13.28
CA ARG A 128 -45.61 6.44 12.60
C ARG A 128 -45.41 7.08 11.23
N THR A 129 -44.30 7.76 11.03
CA THR A 129 -43.99 8.42 9.77
C THR A 129 -42.85 7.71 9.06
N PHE A 130 -43.02 7.49 7.77
CA PHE A 130 -42.01 6.95 6.87
C PHE A 130 -41.66 8.02 5.82
N THR A 131 -40.39 8.38 5.72
CA THR A 131 -39.92 9.40 4.79
C THR A 131 -38.86 8.83 3.84
N LEU A 132 -39.01 9.17 2.55
CA LEU A 132 -38.08 8.81 1.48
C LEU A 132 -37.72 10.07 0.69
N GLY A 133 -36.43 10.29 0.48
CA GLY A 133 -35.93 11.38 -0.36
C GLY A 133 -36.07 11.05 -1.84
N LEU A 134 -37.22 11.37 -2.46
CA LEU A 134 -37.48 11.07 -3.88
C LEU A 134 -36.43 11.70 -4.81
N LEU A 135 -36.08 12.97 -4.58
CA LEU A 135 -35.08 13.65 -5.39
C LEU A 135 -33.72 12.97 -5.30
N THR A 136 -33.30 12.53 -4.11
CA THR A 136 -32.04 11.81 -3.89
C THR A 136 -32.00 10.49 -4.64
N VAL A 137 -33.13 9.75 -4.68
CA VAL A 137 -33.24 8.50 -5.46
C VAL A 137 -33.15 8.80 -6.96
N LEU A 138 -33.81 9.86 -7.43
CA LEU A 138 -33.78 10.26 -8.84
C LEU A 138 -32.38 10.71 -9.29
N THR A 139 -31.63 11.41 -8.43
CA THR A 139 -30.27 11.89 -8.73
C THR A 139 -29.17 10.88 -8.40
N LEU A 140 -29.51 9.72 -7.84
CA LEU A 140 -28.56 8.68 -7.47
C LEU A 140 -27.59 8.26 -8.61
N PRO A 141 -28.04 7.95 -9.85
CA PRO A 141 -27.12 7.54 -10.91
C PRO A 141 -26.11 8.65 -11.28
N LEU A 142 -26.53 9.92 -11.18
CA LEU A 142 -25.63 11.04 -11.43
C LEU A 142 -24.56 11.15 -10.34
N ALA A 143 -24.95 10.99 -9.07
CA ALA A 143 -24.02 10.97 -7.95
C ALA A 143 -22.99 9.83 -8.10
N THR A 144 -23.44 8.62 -8.48
CA THR A 144 -22.54 7.49 -8.72
C THR A 144 -21.55 7.75 -9.84
N HIS A 145 -21.98 8.39 -10.93
CA HIS A 145 -21.09 8.70 -12.05
C HIS A 145 -20.02 9.75 -11.68
N ILE A 146 -20.35 10.71 -10.82
CA ILE A 146 -19.38 11.71 -10.35
C ILE A 146 -18.32 11.03 -9.49
N GLU A 147 -18.74 10.20 -8.53
CA GLU A 147 -17.79 9.49 -7.66
C GLU A 147 -16.98 8.44 -8.42
N SER A 148 -17.53 7.81 -9.46
CA SER A 148 -16.78 6.84 -10.27
C SER A 148 -15.60 7.52 -10.98
N ARG A 149 -15.78 8.76 -11.45
CA ARG A 149 -14.72 9.54 -12.09
C ARG A 149 -13.66 10.01 -11.09
N ARG A 150 -14.08 10.38 -9.89
CA ARG A 150 -13.16 10.71 -8.78
C ARG A 150 -12.33 9.49 -8.39
N PHE A 151 -12.95 8.31 -8.30
CA PHE A 151 -12.25 7.06 -8.04
C PHE A 151 -11.25 6.69 -9.13
N GLU A 152 -11.62 6.84 -10.41
CA GLU A 152 -10.70 6.67 -11.54
C GLU A 152 -9.49 7.61 -11.43
N GLN A 153 -9.71 8.88 -11.07
CA GLN A 153 -8.64 9.86 -10.88
C GLN A 153 -7.70 9.45 -9.74
N THR A 154 -8.23 9.08 -8.58
CA THR A 154 -7.45 8.63 -7.41
C THR A 154 -6.63 7.39 -7.73
N ARG A 155 -7.19 6.45 -8.51
CA ARG A 155 -6.46 5.27 -9.01
C ARG A 155 -5.25 5.67 -9.86
N LEU A 156 -5.41 6.61 -10.78
CA LEU A 156 -4.31 7.09 -11.63
C LEU A 156 -3.22 7.78 -10.79
N LEU A 157 -3.60 8.57 -9.80
CA LEU A 157 -2.66 9.21 -8.87
C LEU A 157 -1.88 8.18 -8.04
N ALA A 158 -2.54 7.12 -7.55
CA ALA A 158 -1.88 6.03 -6.84
C ALA A 158 -0.88 5.28 -7.73
N ALA A 159 -1.24 5.02 -8.99
CA ALA A 159 -0.34 4.40 -9.97
C ALA A 159 0.87 5.29 -10.31
N ASP A 160 0.66 6.60 -10.47
CA ASP A 160 1.75 7.57 -10.68
C ASP A 160 2.70 7.65 -9.49
N ALA A 161 2.16 7.71 -8.26
CA ALA A 161 2.95 7.70 -7.04
C ALA A 161 3.83 6.44 -6.92
N MET A 162 3.27 5.27 -7.25
CA MET A 162 4.02 4.01 -7.29
C MET A 162 5.17 4.05 -8.29
N LEU A 163 4.93 4.53 -9.51
CA LEU A 163 5.96 4.63 -10.55
C LEU A 163 7.06 5.63 -10.17
N LYS A 164 6.69 6.77 -9.56
CA LYS A 164 7.65 7.75 -9.03
C LYS A 164 8.54 7.14 -7.96
N VAL A 165 7.95 6.43 -7.00
CA VAL A 165 8.70 5.73 -5.94
C VAL A 165 9.70 4.73 -6.53
N ALA A 166 9.30 3.93 -7.51
CA ALA A 166 10.21 3.00 -8.16
C ALA A 166 11.35 3.74 -8.89
N ALA A 167 11.04 4.79 -9.66
CA ALA A 167 12.05 5.57 -10.37
C ALA A 167 13.06 6.25 -9.42
N ASP A 168 12.58 6.82 -8.32
CA ASP A 168 13.43 7.49 -7.33
C ASP A 168 14.28 6.49 -6.53
N THR A 169 13.76 5.29 -6.28
CA THR A 169 14.50 4.20 -5.63
C THR A 169 15.67 3.74 -6.49
N ARG A 170 15.45 3.54 -7.80
CA ARG A 170 16.52 3.19 -8.73
C ARG A 170 17.61 4.26 -8.79
N ARG A 171 17.22 5.54 -8.86
CA ARG A 171 18.17 6.66 -8.81
C ARG A 171 18.98 6.68 -7.51
N ALA A 172 18.31 6.51 -6.37
CA ALA A 172 18.96 6.49 -5.06
C ALA A 172 19.94 5.32 -4.94
N TYR A 173 19.57 4.13 -5.44
CA TYR A 173 20.43 2.95 -5.46
C TYR A 173 21.70 3.19 -6.30
N ILE A 174 21.56 3.69 -7.53
CA ILE A 174 22.72 3.99 -8.40
C ILE A 174 23.65 5.00 -7.73
N ASN A 175 23.10 6.07 -7.14
CA ASN A 175 23.88 7.07 -6.43
C ASN A 175 24.63 6.50 -5.23
N ALA A 176 24.00 5.58 -4.47
CA ALA A 176 24.63 4.91 -3.33
C ALA A 176 25.78 4.00 -3.77
N VAL A 177 25.58 3.20 -4.82
CA VAL A 177 26.62 2.32 -5.37
C VAL A 177 27.78 3.12 -5.94
N ALA A 178 27.52 4.23 -6.65
CA ALA A 178 28.55 5.12 -7.16
C ALA A 178 29.42 5.69 -6.03
N LYS A 179 28.79 6.23 -4.97
CA LYS A 179 29.50 6.74 -3.79
C LYS A 179 30.33 5.66 -3.09
N ALA A 180 29.77 4.46 -2.93
CA ALA A 180 30.48 3.33 -2.31
C ALA A 180 31.71 2.92 -3.13
N THR A 181 31.60 2.92 -4.46
CA THR A 181 32.68 2.56 -5.37
C THR A 181 33.82 3.59 -5.30
N VAL A 182 33.48 4.90 -5.33
CA VAL A 182 34.47 5.98 -5.18
C VAL A 182 35.16 5.90 -3.82
N CYS A 183 34.42 5.69 -2.72
CA CYS A 183 35.01 5.56 -1.39
C CYS A 183 35.98 4.37 -1.31
N ARG A 184 35.64 3.24 -1.92
CA ARG A 184 36.50 2.05 -1.97
C ARG A 184 37.81 2.34 -2.74
N ALA A 185 37.71 3.04 -3.87
CA ALA A 185 38.87 3.44 -4.67
C ALA A 185 39.78 4.43 -3.91
N CYS A 186 39.21 5.43 -3.23
CA CYS A 186 39.97 6.37 -2.40
C CYS A 186 40.74 5.66 -1.27
N ARG A 187 40.08 4.74 -0.54
CA ARG A 187 40.72 3.96 0.53
C ARG A 187 41.89 3.10 0.02
N ALA A 188 41.74 2.50 -1.17
CA ALA A 188 42.82 1.74 -1.79
C ALA A 188 44.03 2.65 -2.13
N GLY A 189 43.76 3.86 -2.65
CA GLY A 189 44.81 4.85 -2.95
C GLY A 189 45.53 5.38 -1.70
N GLU A 190 44.83 5.55 -0.59
CA GLU A 190 45.43 5.94 0.70
C GLU A 190 46.40 4.90 1.23
N GLY A 191 46.06 3.61 1.11
CA GLY A 191 46.96 2.51 1.47
C GLY A 191 48.28 2.57 0.69
N PHE A 192 48.20 2.83 -0.62
CA PHE A 192 49.38 2.98 -1.47
C PHE A 192 50.21 4.23 -1.16
N ARG A 193 49.56 5.37 -0.88
CA ARG A 193 50.27 6.58 -0.44
C ARG A 193 50.97 6.36 0.90
N ARG A 194 50.35 5.62 1.82
CA ARG A 194 50.91 5.30 3.13
C ARG A 194 52.11 4.34 3.02
N SER A 195 52.06 3.34 2.13
CA SER A 195 53.19 2.44 1.89
C SER A 195 54.38 3.18 1.25
N ARG A 196 54.15 4.01 0.23
CA ARG A 196 55.21 4.85 -0.39
C ARG A 196 55.87 5.82 0.59
N ARG A 197 55.12 6.37 1.55
CA ARG A 197 55.70 7.23 2.60
C ARG A 197 56.63 6.45 3.53
N ARG A 198 56.29 5.21 3.88
CA ARG A 198 57.14 4.34 4.71
C ARG A 198 58.42 3.94 4.02
N THR A 199 58.36 3.55 2.74
CA THR A 199 59.58 3.18 1.99
C THR A 199 60.52 4.37 1.85
N ARG A 200 60.02 5.56 1.48
CA ARG A 200 60.84 6.79 1.44
C ARG A 200 61.46 7.15 2.79
N ALA A 201 60.74 6.95 3.90
CA ALA A 201 61.29 7.19 5.24
C ALA A 201 62.38 6.17 5.61
N ALA A 202 62.22 4.89 5.22
CA ALA A 202 63.22 3.86 5.43
C ALA A 202 64.48 4.10 4.59
N ASP A 203 64.33 4.50 3.32
CA ASP A 203 65.44 4.85 2.42
C ASP A 203 66.19 6.09 2.92
N ALA A 204 65.48 7.08 3.48
CA ALA A 204 66.11 8.24 4.09
C ALA A 204 66.90 7.87 5.36
N ALA A 205 66.38 6.95 6.18
CA ALA A 205 67.07 6.47 7.37
C ALA A 205 68.33 5.66 7.00
N SER A 206 68.26 4.75 6.02
CA SER A 206 69.42 3.97 5.58
C SER A 206 70.54 4.86 5.02
N GLY A 207 70.20 5.91 4.27
CA GLY A 207 71.16 6.91 3.80
C GLY A 207 71.85 7.67 4.93
N GLN A 208 71.14 8.02 6.00
CA GLN A 208 71.73 8.65 7.19
C GLN A 208 72.69 7.71 7.93
N PHE A 209 72.35 6.42 8.06
CA PHE A 209 73.25 5.43 8.65
C PHE A 209 74.54 5.25 7.83
N GLN A 210 74.44 5.23 6.49
CA GLN A 210 75.62 5.16 5.62
C GLN A 210 76.51 6.40 5.72
N GLN A 211 75.94 7.62 5.78
CA GLN A 211 76.73 8.83 5.99
C GLN A 211 77.39 8.89 7.36
N ALA A 212 76.72 8.44 8.42
CA ALA A 212 77.30 8.37 9.77
C ALA A 212 78.50 7.41 9.83
N ARG A 213 78.43 6.28 9.11
CA ARG A 213 79.51 5.29 9.03
C ARG A 213 80.76 5.77 8.28
N LEU A 214 80.61 6.69 7.33
CA LEU A 214 81.73 7.28 6.57
C LEU A 214 82.44 8.43 7.30
N ARG A 215 81.88 8.91 8.42
CA ARG A 215 82.43 10.02 9.22
C ARG A 215 83.08 9.57 10.54
N ALA A 216 83.03 8.28 10.85
CA ALA A 216 83.71 7.65 11.99
C ALA A 216 84.97 6.93 11.49
#